data_AF-A0A949NCB6-F1
#
_entry.id   AF-A0A949NCB6-F1
#
_cell.length_a   1.000
_cell.length_b   1.000
_cell.length_c   1.000
_cell.angle_alpha   90.00
_cell.angle_beta   90.00
_cell.angle_gamma   90.00
#
_symmetry.space_group_name_H-M   'P 1'
#
loop_
_entity.id
_entity.type
_entity.pdbx_description
1 polymer ?
#
loop_
_entity_poly.entity_id
_entity_poly.type
_entity_poly.pdbx_seq_one_letter_code
_entity_poly.pdbx_strand_id
1 'polypeptide(L)'
;MGKFGIVLSLIGILISGSAFADAPLDGDYQSTDLGGPVYLGRYTEAWDAGGSAVESGTTLNAESWDGVTLATQWRYWCGTESSAAVLLVDNVNTSGNGNRTYMKTFEGGYIWLSGTGPWANGDPDYYGTISSYTEFETIQYTNWVPIAAVTNVQAIVHFDDYPDQCMAFSIGNGSRVASTEIGETIPANYPDLLDTSCSATRTEGAAWDFFTVTLSIIGCSVGTEEASWGSIKSMHK
;
A
#
# COMPACT_ATOMS: atom_id res chain seq x y z
N MET A 1 -64.77 8.38 41.19
CA MET A 1 -63.99 7.20 40.73
C MET A 1 -63.82 7.37 39.22
N GLY A 2 -62.78 7.97 38.65
CA GLY A 2 -61.39 8.10 39.04
C GLY A 2 -60.57 7.03 38.30
N LYS A 3 -60.01 7.38 37.12
CA LYS A 3 -58.83 6.77 36.48
C LYS A 3 -58.46 7.56 35.21
N PHE A 4 -57.57 8.54 35.37
CA PHE A 4 -56.80 9.16 34.29
C PHE A 4 -55.53 8.33 34.09
N GLY A 5 -55.31 7.79 32.89
CA GLY A 5 -54.07 7.13 32.50
C GLY A 5 -53.13 8.12 31.85
N ILE A 6 -52.03 8.46 32.52
CA ILE A 6 -50.93 9.26 31.99
C ILE A 6 -50.02 8.33 31.20
N VAL A 7 -49.99 8.49 29.87
CA VAL A 7 -48.97 7.86 29.00
C VAL A 7 -47.77 8.80 28.96
N LEU A 8 -46.73 8.46 29.70
CA LEU A 8 -45.46 9.18 29.71
C LEU A 8 -44.66 8.74 28.47
N SER A 9 -44.62 9.58 27.44
CA SER A 9 -43.81 9.35 26.25
C SER A 9 -42.34 9.67 26.57
N LEU A 10 -41.51 8.63 26.72
CA LEU A 10 -40.07 8.77 26.95
C LEU A 10 -39.41 9.18 25.62
N ILE A 11 -39.11 10.47 25.46
CA ILE A 11 -38.27 10.98 24.37
C ILE A 11 -36.83 10.63 24.76
N GLY A 12 -36.30 9.53 24.21
CA GLY A 12 -34.88 9.21 24.28
C GLY A 12 -34.07 10.19 23.44
N ILE A 13 -33.40 11.14 24.09
CA ILE A 13 -32.40 11.99 23.45
C ILE A 13 -31.23 11.07 23.08
N LEU A 14 -31.16 10.67 21.82
CA LEU A 14 -29.95 10.14 21.20
C LEU A 14 -28.93 11.27 21.19
N ILE A 15 -28.01 11.24 22.16
CA ILE A 15 -26.80 12.05 22.11
C ILE A 15 -25.93 11.41 21.04
N SER A 16 -26.07 11.88 19.80
CA SER A 16 -25.11 11.59 18.74
C SER A 16 -23.78 12.19 19.19
N GLY A 17 -22.89 11.37 19.75
CA GLY A 17 -21.52 11.78 20.00
C GLY A 17 -20.89 12.07 18.66
N SER A 18 -20.64 13.35 18.35
CA SER A 18 -19.78 13.71 17.24
C SER A 18 -18.41 13.11 17.55
N ALA A 19 -18.02 12.05 16.84
CA ALA A 19 -16.61 11.69 16.78
C ALA A 19 -15.90 12.92 16.21
N PHE A 20 -14.90 13.40 16.95
CA PHE A 20 -14.06 14.48 16.43
C PHE A 20 -13.15 13.85 15.37
N ALA A 21 -13.07 14.50 14.21
CA ALA A 21 -12.05 14.24 13.20
C ALA A 21 -10.67 14.35 13.85
N ASP A 22 -9.85 13.32 13.73
CA ASP A 22 -8.49 13.28 14.28
C ASP A 22 -7.61 12.31 13.47
N ALA A 23 -6.29 12.52 13.59
CA ALA A 23 -5.27 11.77 12.88
C ALA A 23 -5.40 10.26 13.12
N PRO A 24 -5.04 9.40 12.15
CA PRO A 24 -5.10 7.96 12.37
C PRO A 24 -4.23 7.58 13.57
N LEU A 25 -4.70 6.63 14.37
CA LEU A 25 -4.03 6.22 15.60
C LEU A 25 -2.61 5.71 15.30
N ASP A 26 -1.66 6.14 16.13
CA ASP A 26 -0.31 5.58 16.12
C ASP A 26 -0.34 4.09 16.45
N GLY A 27 0.44 3.30 15.72
CA GLY A 27 0.61 1.89 16.00
C GLY A 27 1.19 1.08 14.86
N ASP A 28 1.56 -0.15 15.20
CA ASP A 28 1.95 -1.19 14.26
C ASP A 28 0.78 -2.15 14.05
N TYR A 29 0.22 -2.14 12.84
CA TYR A 29 -0.91 -2.96 12.45
C TYR A 29 -0.43 -4.07 11.52
N GLN A 30 -0.53 -5.31 11.99
CA GLN A 30 -0.10 -6.49 11.26
C GLN A 30 -1.26 -7.17 10.54
N SER A 31 -0.93 -7.92 9.50
CA SER A 31 -1.91 -8.68 8.74
C SER A 31 -2.44 -9.92 9.46
N THR A 32 -3.57 -10.42 8.96
CA THR A 32 -4.31 -11.56 9.52
C THR A 32 -3.52 -12.86 9.57
N ASP A 33 -2.54 -13.09 8.68
CA ASP A 33 -1.63 -14.23 8.72
C ASP A 33 -0.74 -14.23 9.98
N LEU A 34 -0.42 -13.03 10.50
CA LEU A 34 0.31 -12.81 11.75
C LEU A 34 -0.63 -12.71 12.97
N GLY A 35 -1.93 -12.89 12.79
CA GLY A 35 -2.95 -12.73 13.84
C GLY A 35 -3.36 -11.28 14.11
N GLY A 36 -2.94 -10.33 13.27
CA GLY A 36 -3.36 -8.94 13.35
C GLY A 36 -4.67 -8.64 12.60
N PRO A 37 -5.13 -7.39 12.66
CA PRO A 37 -6.43 -7.01 12.10
C PRO A 37 -6.39 -6.55 10.62
N VAL A 38 -5.22 -6.45 10.01
CA VAL A 38 -5.06 -5.94 8.64
C VAL A 38 -5.31 -7.05 7.62
N TYR A 39 -6.11 -6.77 6.60
CA TYR A 39 -6.30 -7.71 5.50
C TYR A 39 -5.06 -7.79 4.62
N LEU A 40 -4.82 -9.00 4.12
CA LEU A 40 -3.88 -9.24 3.04
C LEU A 40 -4.24 -8.43 1.80
N GLY A 41 -3.28 -8.33 0.89
CA GLY A 41 -3.41 -7.50 -0.30
C GLY A 41 -3.42 -8.30 -1.58
N ARG A 42 -4.02 -7.71 -2.60
CA ARG A 42 -3.78 -8.04 -3.99
C ARG A 42 -3.20 -6.84 -4.68
N TYR A 43 -2.26 -7.08 -5.59
CA TYR A 43 -1.70 -6.00 -6.37
C TYR A 43 -1.51 -6.39 -7.83
N THR A 44 -1.43 -5.36 -8.64
CA THR A 44 -1.10 -5.46 -10.06
C THR A 44 -0.03 -4.45 -10.43
N GLU A 45 0.79 -4.86 -11.38
CA GLU A 45 1.73 -3.99 -12.05
C GLU A 45 1.38 -3.93 -13.53
N ALA A 46 1.26 -2.72 -14.05
CA ALA A 46 0.78 -2.45 -15.39
C ALA A 46 1.89 -1.81 -16.22
N TRP A 47 2.13 -2.34 -17.42
CA TRP A 47 3.08 -1.81 -18.38
C TRP A 47 2.46 -1.74 -19.79
N ASP A 48 3.08 -0.95 -20.66
CA ASP A 48 2.64 -0.82 -22.05
C ASP A 48 2.91 -2.13 -22.82
N ALA A 49 2.17 -2.40 -23.89
CA ALA A 49 2.32 -3.65 -24.63
C ALA A 49 3.75 -3.86 -25.15
N GLY A 50 4.36 -5.02 -24.85
CA GLY A 50 5.76 -5.31 -25.14
C GLY A 50 6.77 -4.59 -24.24
N GLY A 51 6.28 -3.77 -23.30
CA GLY A 51 7.00 -3.35 -22.11
C GLY A 51 7.15 -4.52 -21.15
N SER A 52 8.11 -4.41 -20.24
CA SER A 52 8.37 -5.41 -19.22
C SER A 52 8.19 -4.76 -17.86
N ALA A 53 7.96 -5.56 -16.81
CA ALA A 53 7.87 -5.11 -15.43
C ALA A 53 9.14 -4.41 -14.89
N VAL A 54 10.18 -4.29 -15.72
CA VAL A 54 11.46 -3.66 -15.36
C VAL A 54 11.70 -2.32 -16.07
N GLU A 55 10.73 -1.85 -16.85
CA GLU A 55 10.85 -0.61 -17.61
C GLU A 55 10.20 0.56 -16.86
N SER A 56 10.80 1.75 -17.00
CA SER A 56 10.25 2.98 -16.44
C SER A 56 8.81 3.22 -16.91
N GLY A 57 7.99 3.75 -16.04
CA GLY A 57 6.58 4.02 -16.33
C GLY A 57 5.65 2.89 -15.91
N THR A 58 6.12 1.70 -15.54
CA THR A 58 5.28 0.66 -14.91
C THR A 58 4.46 1.26 -13.76
N THR A 59 3.15 1.01 -13.71
CA THR A 59 2.28 1.53 -12.64
C THR A 59 1.81 0.42 -11.73
N LEU A 60 1.82 0.70 -10.44
CA LEU A 60 1.45 -0.21 -9.38
C LEU A 60 0.13 0.20 -8.73
N ASN A 61 -0.74 -0.78 -8.54
CA ASN A 61 -2.01 -0.66 -7.81
C ASN A 61 -2.13 -1.83 -6.83
N ALA A 62 -2.48 -1.56 -5.58
CA ALA A 62 -2.65 -2.58 -4.57
C ALA A 62 -3.87 -2.29 -3.69
N GLU A 63 -4.63 -3.32 -3.36
CA GLU A 63 -5.86 -3.20 -2.58
C GLU A 63 -5.94 -4.31 -1.54
N SER A 64 -6.40 -3.96 -0.33
CA SER A 64 -6.81 -4.94 0.66
C SER A 64 -7.85 -5.91 0.10
N TRP A 65 -7.79 -7.17 0.51
CA TRP A 65 -8.69 -8.22 0.05
C TRP A 65 -9.30 -8.99 1.22
N ASP A 66 -10.62 -8.93 1.37
CA ASP A 66 -11.36 -9.59 2.45
C ASP A 66 -11.85 -11.02 2.10
N GLY A 67 -11.51 -11.51 0.90
CA GLY A 67 -12.03 -12.77 0.36
C GLY A 67 -13.18 -12.60 -0.65
N VAL A 68 -13.78 -11.40 -0.75
CA VAL A 68 -14.93 -11.10 -1.61
C VAL A 68 -14.81 -9.77 -2.34
N THR A 69 -14.36 -8.71 -1.66
CA THR A 69 -14.31 -7.32 -2.14
C THR A 69 -12.90 -6.76 -1.95
N LEU A 70 -12.41 -6.03 -2.96
CA LEU A 70 -11.16 -5.28 -2.86
C LEU A 70 -11.37 -3.94 -2.16
N ALA A 71 -10.30 -3.36 -1.62
CA ALA A 71 -10.26 -2.02 -1.04
C ALA A 71 -11.28 -1.81 0.08
N THR A 72 -11.40 -2.77 1.00
CA THR A 72 -12.29 -2.64 2.17
C THR A 72 -11.60 -2.04 3.40
N GLN A 73 -10.27 -2.06 3.45
CA GLN A 73 -9.48 -1.46 4.53
C GLN A 73 -8.46 -0.45 4.02
N TRP A 74 -7.68 -0.82 3.01
CA TRP A 74 -6.63 0.02 2.45
C TRP A 74 -6.55 -0.14 0.93
N ARG A 75 -6.06 0.91 0.27
CA ARG A 75 -5.84 0.98 -1.18
C ARG A 75 -4.65 1.87 -1.50
N TYR A 76 -3.81 1.41 -2.41
CA TYR A 76 -2.69 2.10 -3.04
C TYR A 76 -2.94 2.14 -4.55
N TRP A 77 -2.78 3.28 -5.21
CA TRP A 77 -2.96 3.35 -6.66
C TRP A 77 -2.12 4.44 -7.32
N CYS A 78 -1.92 4.29 -8.63
CA CYS A 78 -1.22 5.24 -9.50
C CYS A 78 0.25 5.51 -9.14
N GLY A 79 0.91 4.65 -8.36
CA GLY A 79 2.36 4.75 -8.13
C GLY A 79 3.12 4.34 -9.39
N THR A 80 4.13 5.08 -9.82
CA THR A 80 4.76 4.87 -11.13
C THR A 80 6.27 4.75 -11.03
N GLU A 81 6.82 3.74 -11.71
CA GLU A 81 8.25 3.46 -11.71
C GLU A 81 9.01 4.64 -12.34
N SER A 82 9.86 5.30 -11.56
CA SER A 82 10.50 6.56 -11.97
C SER A 82 11.70 6.35 -12.91
N SER A 83 12.25 5.14 -12.92
CA SER A 83 13.35 4.70 -13.78
C SER A 83 13.27 3.20 -14.02
N ALA A 84 13.96 2.68 -15.04
CA ALA A 84 14.07 1.24 -15.23
C ALA A 84 14.67 0.53 -13.99
N ALA A 85 14.23 -0.70 -13.74
CA ALA A 85 14.62 -1.48 -12.59
C ALA A 85 16.13 -1.76 -12.57
N VAL A 86 16.70 -1.72 -11.37
CA VAL A 86 18.12 -2.02 -11.14
C VAL A 86 18.30 -3.52 -10.88
N LEU A 87 19.04 -4.20 -11.76
CA LEU A 87 19.42 -5.59 -11.54
C LEU A 87 20.47 -5.68 -10.42
N LEU A 88 20.07 -6.28 -9.28
CA LEU A 88 20.92 -6.46 -8.12
C LEU A 88 21.68 -7.79 -8.13
N VAL A 89 21.01 -8.85 -8.59
CA VAL A 89 21.53 -10.23 -8.59
C VAL A 89 21.17 -10.88 -9.91
N ASP A 90 22.14 -11.54 -10.54
CA ASP A 90 21.92 -12.42 -11.69
C ASP A 90 22.62 -13.77 -11.49
N ASN A 91 21.83 -14.79 -11.17
CA ASN A 91 22.28 -16.17 -11.03
C ASN A 91 21.84 -17.05 -12.20
N VAL A 92 21.35 -16.46 -13.30
CA VAL A 92 20.90 -17.22 -14.48
C VAL A 92 22.11 -17.78 -15.22
N ASN A 93 22.15 -19.10 -15.39
CA ASN A 93 23.23 -19.77 -16.12
C ASN A 93 23.06 -19.65 -17.64
N THR A 94 24.04 -20.17 -18.39
CA THR A 94 24.02 -20.14 -19.87
C THR A 94 22.83 -20.87 -20.51
N SER A 95 22.20 -21.79 -19.77
CA SER A 95 20.98 -22.48 -20.19
C SER A 95 19.69 -21.72 -19.81
N GLY A 96 19.80 -20.52 -19.23
CA GLY A 96 18.64 -19.71 -18.85
C GLY A 96 17.93 -20.17 -17.58
N ASN A 97 18.62 -20.91 -16.71
CA ASN A 97 18.06 -21.39 -15.44
C ASN A 97 18.71 -20.66 -14.27
N GLY A 98 17.91 -20.18 -13.33
CA GLY A 98 18.40 -19.45 -12.16
C GLY A 98 17.39 -18.41 -11.70
N ASN A 99 17.88 -17.35 -11.05
CA ASN A 99 17.04 -16.23 -10.66
C ASN A 99 17.73 -14.89 -10.91
N ARG A 100 16.91 -13.84 -11.01
CA ARG A 100 17.36 -12.46 -11.00
C ARG A 100 16.59 -11.70 -9.94
N THR A 101 17.27 -10.81 -9.25
CA THR A 101 16.64 -9.88 -8.30
C THR A 101 16.78 -8.46 -8.82
N TYR A 102 15.65 -7.77 -8.93
CA TYR A 102 15.53 -6.39 -9.36
C TYR A 102 15.11 -5.52 -8.18
N MET A 103 15.61 -4.30 -8.15
CA MET A 103 15.11 -3.23 -7.29
C MET A 103 14.39 -2.22 -8.17
N LYS A 104 13.12 -1.97 -7.85
CA LYS A 104 12.26 -1.02 -8.55
C LYS A 104 11.89 0.09 -7.59
N THR A 105 11.86 1.32 -8.11
CA THR A 105 11.47 2.49 -7.33
C THR A 105 10.28 3.15 -8.00
N PHE A 106 9.18 3.24 -7.26
CA PHE A 106 7.98 3.93 -7.68
C PHE A 106 7.86 5.24 -6.92
N GLU A 107 7.41 6.27 -7.64
CA GLU A 107 7.17 7.60 -7.12
C GLU A 107 5.74 8.04 -7.43
N GLY A 108 5.23 8.94 -6.60
CA GLY A 108 3.84 9.39 -6.67
C GLY A 108 2.83 8.30 -6.35
N GLY A 109 1.58 8.57 -6.69
CA GLY A 109 0.44 7.74 -6.31
C GLY A 109 -0.21 8.17 -5.00
N TYR A 110 -1.27 7.46 -4.65
CA TYR A 110 -2.14 7.79 -3.53
C TYR A 110 -2.39 6.59 -2.63
N ILE A 111 -2.63 6.87 -1.34
CA ILE A 111 -3.18 5.91 -0.39
C ILE A 111 -4.59 6.33 0.03
N TRP A 112 -5.36 5.33 0.39
CA TRP A 112 -6.59 5.46 1.15
C TRP A 112 -6.60 4.41 2.25
N LEU A 113 -6.97 4.80 3.45
CA LEU A 113 -7.29 3.92 4.57
C LEU A 113 -8.73 4.19 5.04
N SER A 114 -9.49 3.14 5.29
CA SER A 114 -10.85 3.25 5.82
C SER A 114 -10.85 3.89 7.21
N GLY A 115 -11.75 4.84 7.46
CA GLY A 115 -12.01 5.38 8.80
C GLY A 115 -12.76 4.43 9.73
N THR A 116 -13.01 3.19 9.29
CA THR A 116 -13.48 2.09 10.15
C THR A 116 -12.40 1.04 10.40
N GLY A 117 -11.18 1.28 9.92
CA GLY A 117 -10.03 0.40 10.12
C GLY A 117 -9.51 0.42 11.57
N PRO A 118 -8.54 -0.47 11.88
CA PRO A 118 -7.92 -0.55 13.22
C PRO A 118 -7.21 0.73 13.71
N TRP A 119 -6.85 1.61 12.78
CA TRP A 119 -6.23 2.92 12.99
C TRP A 119 -7.26 4.06 13.10
N ALA A 120 -8.55 3.77 13.00
CA ALA A 120 -9.59 4.79 12.99
C ALA A 120 -9.56 5.67 14.24
N ASN A 121 -9.68 6.98 14.02
CA ASN A 121 -9.72 8.00 15.07
C ASN A 121 -10.77 9.09 14.80
N GLY A 122 -11.89 8.75 14.16
CA GLY A 122 -13.06 9.62 14.03
C GLY A 122 -13.31 10.20 12.64
N ASP A 123 -12.31 10.21 11.76
CA ASP A 123 -12.53 10.53 10.35
C ASP A 123 -13.21 9.40 9.59
N PRO A 124 -14.00 9.72 8.54
CA PRO A 124 -14.62 8.70 7.70
C PRO A 124 -13.60 7.91 6.89
N ASP A 125 -12.51 8.55 6.47
CA ASP A 125 -11.45 8.01 5.62
C ASP A 125 -10.16 8.82 5.79
N TYR A 126 -9.02 8.19 5.56
CA TYR A 126 -7.70 8.83 5.57
C TYR A 126 -7.06 8.73 4.20
N TYR A 127 -6.73 9.86 3.60
CA TYR A 127 -6.05 9.94 2.31
C TYR A 127 -4.61 10.42 2.49
N GLY A 128 -3.76 10.08 1.52
CA GLY A 128 -2.38 10.50 1.54
C GLY A 128 -1.66 10.26 0.22
N THR A 129 -0.41 10.70 0.19
CA THR A 129 0.48 10.60 -0.98
C THR A 129 1.72 9.78 -0.66
N ILE A 130 2.14 8.97 -1.63
CA ILE A 130 3.31 8.13 -1.46
C ILE A 130 4.56 8.91 -1.85
N SER A 131 5.48 9.00 -0.90
CA SER A 131 6.75 9.71 -1.07
C SER A 131 7.85 8.81 -1.61
N SER A 132 7.85 7.54 -1.17
CA SER A 132 8.74 6.52 -1.72
C SER A 132 8.06 5.17 -1.68
N TYR A 133 8.35 4.36 -2.69
CA TYR A 133 7.97 2.96 -2.74
C TYR A 133 9.12 2.20 -3.41
N THR A 134 9.75 1.30 -2.67
CA THR A 134 10.83 0.47 -3.16
C THR A 134 10.39 -0.98 -3.12
N GLU A 135 10.52 -1.65 -4.25
CA GLU A 135 10.20 -3.06 -4.42
C GLU A 135 11.46 -3.85 -4.74
N PHE A 136 11.57 -5.03 -4.14
CA PHE A 136 12.58 -6.02 -4.45
C PHE A 136 11.91 -7.26 -5.03
N GLU A 137 11.96 -7.39 -6.35
CA GLU A 137 11.36 -8.50 -7.08
C GLU A 137 12.43 -9.54 -7.41
N THR A 138 12.20 -10.80 -7.07
CA THR A 138 13.06 -11.91 -7.49
C THR A 138 12.30 -12.84 -8.43
N ILE A 139 12.76 -12.92 -9.67
CA ILE A 139 12.17 -13.74 -10.74
C ILE A 139 13.00 -15.00 -10.94
N GLN A 140 12.34 -16.15 -10.96
CA GLN A 140 12.92 -17.44 -11.29
C GLN A 140 12.73 -17.76 -12.77
N TYR A 141 13.79 -18.21 -13.42
CA TYR A 141 13.82 -18.56 -14.83
C TYR A 141 14.06 -20.04 -15.04
N THR A 142 13.39 -20.60 -16.04
CA THR A 142 13.71 -21.90 -16.63
C THR A 142 13.76 -21.76 -18.14
N ASN A 143 14.88 -22.13 -18.76
CA ASN A 143 15.13 -21.95 -20.20
C ASN A 143 14.81 -20.53 -20.70
N TRP A 144 15.23 -19.50 -19.96
CA TRP A 144 14.98 -18.08 -20.24
C TRP A 144 13.51 -17.63 -20.11
N VAL A 145 12.62 -18.50 -19.64
CA VAL A 145 11.22 -18.16 -19.39
C VAL A 145 11.01 -17.88 -17.90
N PRO A 146 10.39 -16.75 -17.52
CA PRO A 146 10.09 -16.44 -16.11
C PRO A 146 8.93 -17.31 -15.61
N ILE A 147 9.21 -18.24 -14.70
CA ILE A 147 8.24 -19.24 -14.23
C ILE A 147 7.61 -18.93 -12.88
N ALA A 148 8.27 -18.12 -12.05
CA ALA A 148 7.77 -17.71 -10.74
C ALA A 148 8.45 -16.40 -10.33
N ALA A 149 7.81 -15.61 -9.48
CA ALA A 149 8.43 -14.43 -8.91
C ALA A 149 7.90 -14.16 -7.50
N VAL A 150 8.74 -13.54 -6.67
CA VAL A 150 8.40 -13.08 -5.32
C VAL A 150 8.80 -11.63 -5.14
N THR A 151 8.08 -10.91 -4.29
CA THR A 151 8.33 -9.49 -4.03
C THR A 151 8.41 -9.17 -2.53
N ASN A 152 9.17 -8.12 -2.20
CA ASN A 152 9.17 -7.46 -0.90
C ASN A 152 9.11 -5.95 -1.12
N VAL A 153 8.35 -5.25 -0.29
CA VAL A 153 8.05 -3.83 -0.50
C VAL A 153 8.32 -3.04 0.77
N GLN A 154 8.85 -1.83 0.59
CA GLN A 154 8.89 -0.78 1.60
C GLN A 154 8.40 0.52 1.00
N ALA A 155 7.41 1.16 1.63
CA ALA A 155 6.90 2.44 1.18
C ALA A 155 6.67 3.41 2.34
N ILE A 156 6.78 4.69 2.06
CA ILE A 156 6.54 5.80 3.00
C ILE A 156 5.42 6.67 2.44
N VAL A 157 4.46 6.97 3.29
CA VAL A 157 3.25 7.73 2.95
C VAL A 157 3.06 8.88 3.93
N HIS A 158 2.59 10.02 3.43
CA HIS A 158 2.17 11.16 4.23
C HIS A 158 0.67 11.35 4.10
N PHE A 159 -0.02 11.56 5.22
CA PHE A 159 -1.47 11.82 5.21
C PHE A 159 -1.76 13.27 4.84
N ASP A 160 -2.74 13.49 3.96
CA ASP A 160 -3.00 14.81 3.35
C ASP A 160 -3.49 15.84 4.38
N ASP A 161 -4.41 15.42 5.25
CA ASP A 161 -4.99 16.28 6.29
C ASP A 161 -4.20 16.26 7.61
N TYR A 162 -3.20 15.37 7.71
CA TYR A 162 -2.37 15.16 8.90
C TYR A 162 -0.89 15.11 8.52
N PRO A 163 -0.28 16.25 8.14
CA PRO A 163 1.06 16.29 7.55
C PRO A 163 2.18 15.88 8.52
N ASP A 164 1.92 15.94 9.83
CA ASP A 164 2.84 15.46 10.87
C ASP A 164 2.71 13.94 11.11
N GLN A 165 1.79 13.27 10.41
CA GLN A 165 1.51 11.84 10.53
C GLN A 165 1.96 11.09 9.26
N CYS A 166 2.75 10.05 9.46
CA CYS A 166 3.29 9.24 8.39
C CYS A 166 2.88 7.78 8.55
N MET A 167 2.94 7.03 7.46
CA MET A 167 2.79 5.58 7.48
C MET A 167 3.94 4.92 6.72
N ALA A 168 4.60 3.96 7.36
CA ALA A 168 5.43 2.99 6.67
C ALA A 168 4.58 1.77 6.31
N PHE A 169 4.53 1.44 5.01
CA PHE A 169 3.85 0.26 4.48
C PHE A 169 4.90 -0.77 4.07
N SER A 170 4.91 -1.93 4.72
CA SER A 170 5.89 -2.99 4.45
C SER A 170 5.21 -4.29 4.05
N ILE A 171 5.68 -4.89 2.96
CA ILE A 171 5.28 -6.24 2.53
C ILE A 171 6.45 -7.20 2.71
N GLY A 172 6.25 -8.19 3.58
CA GLY A 172 7.26 -9.20 3.90
C GLY A 172 7.29 -10.39 2.96
N ASN A 173 6.32 -10.49 2.03
CA ASN A 173 6.32 -11.45 0.93
C ASN A 173 5.11 -11.17 0.00
N GLY A 174 5.31 -11.29 -1.31
CA GLY A 174 4.24 -11.50 -2.27
C GLY A 174 4.67 -12.49 -3.36
N SER A 175 3.70 -13.10 -4.04
CA SER A 175 3.98 -14.01 -5.16
C SER A 175 3.16 -13.68 -6.39
N ARG A 176 3.78 -13.85 -7.56
CA ARG A 176 3.11 -13.67 -8.84
C ARG A 176 2.08 -14.77 -9.06
N VAL A 177 0.87 -14.34 -9.42
CA VAL A 177 -0.29 -15.18 -9.69
C VAL A 177 -0.51 -15.34 -11.19
N ALA A 178 -0.36 -14.24 -11.93
CA ALA A 178 -0.48 -14.25 -13.38
C ALA A 178 0.44 -13.19 -14.01
N SER A 179 0.89 -13.42 -15.24
CA SER A 179 1.51 -12.40 -16.09
C SER A 179 1.07 -12.52 -17.54
N THR A 180 0.66 -11.39 -18.11
CA THR A 180 0.32 -11.31 -19.54
C THR A 180 1.54 -11.53 -20.43
N GLU A 181 2.76 -11.32 -19.94
CA GLU A 181 4.02 -11.53 -20.68
C GLU A 181 4.17 -12.99 -21.15
N ILE A 182 3.63 -13.93 -20.38
CA ILE A 182 3.63 -15.36 -20.71
C ILE A 182 2.25 -15.85 -21.21
N GLY A 183 1.36 -14.92 -21.56
CA GLY A 183 0.04 -15.20 -22.12
C GLY A 183 -1.02 -15.60 -21.10
N GLU A 184 -0.78 -15.38 -19.81
CA GLU A 184 -1.80 -15.64 -18.78
C GLU A 184 -2.82 -14.51 -18.71
N THR A 185 -4.01 -14.81 -18.18
CA THR A 185 -5.07 -13.83 -17.96
C THR A 185 -5.07 -13.41 -16.49
N ILE A 186 -5.04 -12.10 -16.24
CA ILE A 186 -5.20 -11.57 -14.88
C ILE A 186 -6.61 -11.89 -14.37
N PRO A 187 -6.75 -12.51 -13.18
CA PRO A 187 -8.07 -12.82 -12.63
C PRO A 187 -8.87 -11.53 -12.31
N ALA A 188 -10.18 -11.57 -12.51
CA ALA A 188 -11.05 -10.39 -12.35
C ALA A 188 -11.18 -9.85 -10.92
N ASN A 189 -10.62 -10.53 -9.93
CA ASN A 189 -10.63 -10.14 -8.53
C ASN A 189 -9.31 -9.51 -8.07
N TYR A 190 -8.52 -8.98 -9.01
CA TYR A 190 -7.33 -8.17 -8.76
C TYR A 190 -7.60 -6.72 -9.14
N PRO A 191 -6.82 -5.75 -8.60
CA PRO A 191 -6.89 -4.37 -9.03
C PRO A 191 -6.77 -4.23 -10.55
N ASP A 192 -7.37 -3.18 -11.10
CA ASP A 192 -7.21 -2.86 -12.52
C ASP A 192 -5.77 -2.41 -12.82
N LEU A 193 -5.35 -2.63 -14.07
CA LEU A 193 -4.09 -2.11 -14.62
C LEU A 193 -4.16 -0.58 -14.89
N LEU A 194 -4.33 0.21 -13.82
CA LEU A 194 -4.40 1.68 -13.87
C LEU A 194 -3.02 2.31 -14.17
N ASP A 195 -3.00 3.53 -14.73
CA ASP A 195 -1.80 4.32 -15.03
C ASP A 195 -1.73 5.68 -14.29
N THR A 196 -0.73 6.51 -14.62
CA THR A 196 -0.48 7.86 -14.05
C THR A 196 -1.62 8.86 -14.21
N SER A 197 -2.58 8.63 -15.12
CA SER A 197 -3.80 9.43 -15.28
C SER A 197 -4.97 8.90 -14.46
N CYS A 198 -4.74 7.82 -13.70
CA CYS A 198 -5.73 7.01 -13.00
C CYS A 198 -6.88 6.53 -13.93
N SER A 199 -6.52 6.23 -15.19
CA SER A 199 -7.34 5.50 -16.14
C SER A 199 -6.62 4.22 -16.59
N ALA A 200 -7.36 3.15 -16.87
CA ALA A 200 -6.78 1.86 -17.27
C ALA A 200 -6.40 1.88 -18.76
N THR A 201 -5.30 2.53 -19.14
CA THR A 201 -4.83 2.54 -20.54
C THR A 201 -3.88 1.40 -20.86
N ARG A 202 -3.26 0.80 -19.84
CA ARG A 202 -2.31 -0.30 -19.99
C ARG A 202 -3.01 -1.64 -20.06
N THR A 203 -2.54 -2.46 -21.00
CA THR A 203 -3.20 -3.72 -21.35
C THR A 203 -2.37 -4.94 -20.96
N GLU A 204 -1.12 -4.74 -20.56
CA GLU A 204 -0.23 -5.79 -20.10
C GLU A 204 0.18 -5.55 -18.65
N GLY A 205 0.47 -6.63 -17.93
CA GLY A 205 0.76 -6.57 -16.52
C GLY A 205 0.94 -7.92 -15.86
N ALA A 206 1.22 -7.86 -14.56
CA ALA A 206 1.22 -9.01 -13.66
C ALA A 206 0.29 -8.75 -12.48
N ALA A 207 -0.26 -9.84 -11.96
CA ALA A 207 -1.11 -9.88 -10.79
C ALA A 207 -0.46 -10.73 -9.71
N TRP A 208 -0.68 -10.36 -8.46
CA TRP A 208 0.11 -10.86 -7.35
C TRP A 208 -0.66 -10.83 -6.02
N ASP A 209 -0.39 -11.82 -5.17
CA ASP A 209 -0.88 -11.85 -3.80
C ASP A 209 0.19 -11.33 -2.83
N PHE A 210 -0.20 -10.51 -1.85
CA PHE A 210 0.62 -10.16 -0.69
C PHE A 210 0.27 -11.06 0.49
N PHE A 211 1.28 -11.68 1.10
CA PHE A 211 1.07 -12.65 2.19
C PHE A 211 1.33 -12.09 3.58
N THR A 212 2.10 -11.01 3.70
CA THR A 212 2.40 -10.40 4.99
C THR A 212 2.51 -8.89 4.82
N VAL A 213 1.64 -8.15 5.52
CA VAL A 213 1.53 -6.69 5.48
C VAL A 213 1.74 -6.15 6.89
N THR A 214 2.56 -5.12 7.02
CA THR A 214 2.66 -4.31 8.25
C THR A 214 2.48 -2.85 7.89
N LEU A 215 1.53 -2.20 8.56
CA LEU A 215 1.35 -0.75 8.53
C LEU A 215 1.87 -0.17 9.84
N SER A 216 2.89 0.67 9.80
CA SER A 216 3.36 1.41 10.97
C SER A 216 2.94 2.86 10.79
N ILE A 217 1.95 3.30 11.56
CA ILE A 217 1.49 4.68 11.60
C ILE A 217 2.17 5.34 12.79
N ILE A 218 3.00 6.33 12.51
CA ILE A 218 3.73 7.10 13.53
C ILE A 218 3.89 8.53 13.04
N GLY A 219 4.10 9.46 13.98
CA GLY A 219 4.49 10.82 13.61
C GLY A 219 5.66 10.82 12.63
N CYS A 220 5.65 11.72 11.65
CA CYS A 220 6.73 12.00 10.73
C CYS A 220 7.91 12.61 11.49
N SER A 221 8.56 11.85 12.38
CA SER A 221 9.73 12.33 13.08
C SER A 221 10.84 12.52 12.04
N VAL A 222 10.98 13.73 11.52
CA VAL A 222 12.30 14.21 11.11
C VAL A 222 13.15 14.06 12.37
N GLY A 223 14.24 13.29 12.30
CA GLY A 223 15.16 13.23 13.42
C GLY A 223 15.50 14.67 13.78
N THR A 224 15.04 15.15 14.93
CA THR A 224 15.57 16.38 15.51
C THR A 224 17.04 16.07 15.66
N GLU A 225 17.91 16.61 14.79
CA GLU A 225 19.34 16.56 15.04
C GLU A 225 19.51 17.06 16.47
N GLU A 226 20.21 16.31 17.32
CA GLU A 226 20.63 16.86 18.60
C GLU A 226 21.51 18.07 18.28
N ALA A 227 20.91 19.25 18.23
CA ALA A 227 21.63 20.49 18.27
C ALA A 227 22.27 20.52 19.66
N SER A 228 23.51 20.03 19.75
CA SER A 228 24.30 20.15 20.96
C SER A 228 24.27 21.63 21.38
N TRP A 229 24.22 21.91 22.68
CA TRP A 229 24.27 23.28 23.20
C TRP A 229 25.46 24.12 22.68
N GLY A 230 26.46 23.49 22.05
CA GLY A 230 27.57 24.14 21.35
C GLY A 230 27.17 24.87 20.06
N SER A 231 26.21 24.37 19.28
CA SER A 231 25.80 24.95 17.99
C SER A 231 24.90 26.19 18.14
N ILE A 232 24.16 26.29 19.25
CA ILE A 232 23.31 27.47 19.54
C ILE A 232 24.16 28.68 19.96
N LYS A 233 25.29 28.45 20.63
CA LYS A 233 26.17 29.53 21.11
C LYS A 233 26.97 30.24 20.00
N SER A 234 27.14 29.64 18.83
CA SER A 234 27.84 30.27 17.70
C SER A 234 26.96 31.28 16.95
N MET A 235 25.64 31.28 17.16
CA MET A 235 24.68 32.18 16.51
C MET A 235 24.42 33.49 17.29
N HIS A 236 25.05 33.67 18.45
CA HIS A 236 24.92 34.88 19.29
C HIS A 236 26.25 35.62 19.49
N LYS A 237 27.10 35.62 18.46
CA LYS A 237 28.29 36.49 18.41
C LYS A 237 28.05 37.69 17.51
#